data_AF-A0A972ZV20-F1
#
_entry.id   AF-A0A972ZV20-F1
#
_cell.length_a   1.000
_cell.length_b   1.000
_cell.length_c   1.000
_cell.angle_alpha   90.00
_cell.angle_beta   90.00
_cell.angle_gamma   90.00
#
_symmetry.space_group_name_H-M   'P 1'
#
loop_
_entity.id
_entity.type
_entity.pdbx_description
1 polymer ?
#
loop_
_entity_poly.entity_id
_entity_poly.type
_entity_poly.pdbx_seq_one_letter_code
_entity_poly.pdbx_strand_id
1 'polypeptide(L)'
;FKCRRLPKFRYDRVFFAGDSAHEVSPFGARGANAGVQDADNLAWKLAMVMDGKAPDALLDTYDVERGAAADENILNSSRSTDFITPKSEISRAFRDAVLDLAEHHNFAQPLVNSGRLSIATPYQDSPLNTPDQETFEGHLVPGAPATDAPVRDQHLAQWFMHELSDGFSGLYFGDRDDIPHILEVDGLQVKIVAAGPRGIEDRNGFLVKRYDGTPGTFYLLRPDQRVAMRTREFNADKLRAAVRRALGHGC
;
A
#
# COMPACT_ATOMS: atom_id res chain seq x y z
N PHE A 1 -23.10 -2.52 -17.18
CA PHE A 1 -21.68 -2.90 -17.01
C PHE A 1 -21.61 -4.13 -16.12
N LYS A 2 -20.66 -5.04 -16.38
CA LYS A 2 -20.40 -6.19 -15.51
C LYS A 2 -19.18 -5.86 -14.67
N CYS A 3 -19.24 -6.18 -13.38
CA CYS A 3 -18.06 -6.20 -12.52
C CYS A 3 -17.82 -7.65 -12.12
N ARG A 4 -16.63 -8.18 -12.40
CA ARG A 4 -16.29 -9.59 -12.15
C ARG A 4 -14.79 -9.77 -12.08
N ARG A 5 -14.34 -10.86 -11.47
CA ARG A 5 -12.93 -11.26 -11.47
C ARG A 5 -12.80 -12.79 -11.56
N LEU A 6 -11.61 -13.26 -11.92
CA LEU A 6 -11.25 -14.66 -11.77
C LEU A 6 -11.25 -15.06 -10.28
N PRO A 7 -11.59 -16.32 -9.95
CA PRO A 7 -11.50 -16.81 -8.57
C PRO A 7 -10.08 -16.71 -7.99
N LYS A 8 -9.07 -16.97 -8.83
CA LYS A 8 -7.64 -16.83 -8.54
C LYS A 8 -6.95 -16.09 -9.68
N PHE A 9 -5.90 -15.33 -9.37
CA PHE A 9 -5.11 -14.57 -10.32
C PHE A 9 -3.81 -15.30 -10.73
N ARG A 10 -3.45 -16.35 -9.99
CA ARG A 10 -2.34 -17.26 -10.30
C ARG A 10 -2.87 -18.68 -10.52
N TYR A 11 -2.42 -19.31 -11.59
CA TYR A 11 -2.57 -20.74 -11.85
C TYR A 11 -1.21 -21.32 -12.21
N ASP A 12 -0.53 -21.90 -11.22
CA ASP A 12 0.85 -22.38 -11.33
C ASP A 12 1.80 -21.28 -11.84
N ARG A 13 2.32 -21.40 -13.07
CA ARG A 13 3.23 -20.42 -13.69
C ARG A 13 2.53 -19.35 -14.53
N VAL A 14 1.19 -19.34 -14.55
CA VAL A 14 0.39 -18.39 -15.33
C VAL A 14 -0.23 -17.36 -14.40
N PHE A 15 -0.03 -16.08 -14.71
CA PHE A 15 -0.53 -14.94 -13.96
C PHE A 15 -1.46 -14.10 -14.83
N PHE A 16 -2.58 -13.68 -14.25
CA PHE A 16 -3.56 -12.80 -14.88
C PHE A 16 -3.50 -11.43 -14.20
N ALA A 17 -3.45 -10.36 -14.99
CA ALA A 17 -3.37 -8.97 -14.52
C ALA A 17 -4.28 -8.06 -15.36
N GLY A 18 -4.76 -6.97 -14.75
CA GLY A 18 -5.69 -6.03 -15.37
C GLY A 18 -6.97 -6.70 -15.86
N ASP A 19 -7.47 -6.29 -17.03
CA ASP A 19 -8.74 -6.77 -17.60
C ASP A 19 -8.77 -8.28 -17.87
N SER A 20 -7.61 -8.95 -17.94
CA SER A 20 -7.55 -10.41 -18.03
C SER A 20 -7.91 -11.12 -16.71
N ALA A 21 -7.78 -10.43 -15.58
CA ALA A 21 -8.07 -10.93 -14.24
C ALA A 21 -9.38 -10.39 -13.67
N HIS A 22 -9.68 -9.11 -13.90
CA HIS A 22 -10.85 -8.43 -13.35
C HIS A 22 -11.37 -7.35 -14.28
N GLU A 23 -12.70 -7.27 -14.39
CA GLU A 23 -13.40 -6.23 -15.13
C GLU A 23 -14.21 -5.39 -14.14
N VAL A 24 -14.11 -4.07 -14.27
CA VAL A 24 -14.87 -3.09 -13.48
C VAL A 24 -15.60 -2.13 -14.40
N SER A 25 -16.64 -1.48 -13.87
CA SER A 25 -17.34 -0.43 -14.61
C SER A 25 -16.37 0.72 -14.94
N PRO A 26 -16.49 1.36 -16.12
CA PRO A 26 -15.64 2.49 -16.48
C PRO A 26 -15.88 3.72 -15.58
N PHE A 27 -17.02 3.76 -14.89
CA PHE A 27 -17.34 4.80 -13.92
C PHE A 27 -16.33 4.75 -12.75
N GLY A 28 -15.50 5.79 -12.66
CA GLY A 28 -14.42 5.92 -11.68
C GLY A 28 -13.02 5.60 -12.22
N ALA A 29 -12.85 5.31 -13.52
CA ALA A 29 -11.56 5.13 -14.19
C ALA A 29 -10.59 4.15 -13.49
N ARG A 30 -11.13 3.04 -12.94
CA ARG A 30 -10.37 2.13 -12.07
C ARG A 30 -9.60 1.04 -12.81
N GLY A 31 -10.06 0.59 -13.99
CA GLY A 31 -9.52 -0.58 -14.69
C GLY A 31 -8.03 -0.46 -15.02
N ALA A 32 -7.66 0.55 -15.79
CA ALA A 32 -6.26 0.77 -16.19
C ALA A 32 -5.32 0.97 -14.98
N ASN A 33 -5.74 1.75 -13.98
CA ASN A 33 -4.97 1.96 -12.76
C ASN A 33 -4.75 0.67 -11.97
N ALA A 34 -5.77 -0.19 -11.88
CA ALA A 34 -5.65 -1.48 -11.22
C ALA A 34 -4.69 -2.42 -11.96
N GLY A 35 -4.75 -2.45 -13.30
CA GLY A 35 -3.82 -3.24 -14.11
C GLY A 35 -2.35 -2.83 -13.94
N VAL A 36 -2.06 -1.54 -13.83
CA VAL A 36 -0.71 -1.05 -13.51
C VAL A 36 -0.26 -1.52 -12.14
N GLN A 37 -1.14 -1.43 -11.12
CA GLN A 37 -0.83 -1.90 -9.77
C GLN A 37 -0.68 -3.42 -9.67
N ASP A 38 -1.38 -4.18 -10.51
CA ASP A 38 -1.20 -5.63 -10.59
C ASP A 38 0.22 -5.96 -11.08
N ALA A 39 0.66 -5.29 -12.16
CA ALA A 39 1.99 -5.48 -12.70
C ALA A 39 3.08 -5.05 -11.70
N ASP A 40 2.92 -3.88 -11.07
CA ASP A 40 3.85 -3.37 -10.05
C ASP A 40 4.01 -4.34 -8.86
N ASN A 41 2.89 -4.86 -8.35
CA ASN A 41 2.90 -5.83 -7.25
C ASN A 41 3.56 -7.17 -7.63
N LEU A 42 3.35 -7.63 -8.87
CA LEU A 42 3.85 -8.92 -9.34
C LEU A 42 5.33 -8.87 -9.75
N ALA A 43 5.78 -7.77 -10.36
CA ALA A 43 7.08 -7.65 -11.00
C ALA A 43 8.24 -7.90 -10.01
N TRP A 44 8.22 -7.24 -8.85
CA TRP A 44 9.28 -7.39 -7.87
C TRP A 44 9.30 -8.81 -7.26
N LYS A 45 8.13 -9.42 -7.07
CA LYS A 45 8.01 -10.80 -6.55
C LYS A 45 8.59 -11.81 -7.54
N LEU A 46 8.26 -11.67 -8.82
CA LEU A 46 8.84 -12.48 -9.89
C LEU A 46 10.35 -12.33 -9.94
N ALA A 47 10.86 -11.10 -9.89
CA ALA A 47 12.30 -10.85 -9.89
C ALA A 47 13.00 -11.55 -8.70
N MET A 48 12.44 -11.46 -7.48
CA MET A 48 13.02 -12.11 -6.30
C MET A 48 13.05 -13.64 -6.42
N VAL A 49 11.98 -14.25 -6.95
CA VAL A 49 11.94 -15.71 -7.14
C VAL A 49 12.86 -16.16 -8.27
N MET A 50 12.90 -15.43 -9.39
CA MET A 50 13.77 -15.74 -10.53
C MET A 50 15.26 -15.62 -10.17
N ASP A 51 15.61 -14.67 -9.32
CA ASP A 51 16.97 -14.50 -8.80
C ASP A 51 17.34 -15.52 -7.70
N GLY A 52 16.42 -16.40 -7.29
CA GLY A 52 16.63 -17.35 -6.21
C GLY A 52 16.71 -16.72 -4.81
N LYS A 53 16.21 -15.49 -4.66
CA LYS A 53 16.23 -14.71 -3.40
C LYS A 53 14.95 -14.88 -2.57
N ALA A 54 13.90 -15.46 -3.15
CA ALA A 54 12.64 -15.75 -2.47
C ALA A 54 12.09 -17.12 -2.89
N PRO A 55 11.33 -17.81 -2.02
CA PRO A 55 10.61 -19.03 -2.39
C PRO A 55 9.46 -18.75 -3.36
N ASP A 56 9.04 -19.77 -4.11
CA ASP A 56 7.89 -19.68 -5.03
C ASP A 56 6.59 -19.26 -4.32
N ALA A 57 6.45 -19.58 -3.03
CA ALA A 57 5.32 -19.18 -2.19
C ALA A 57 5.12 -17.65 -2.13
N LEU A 58 6.16 -16.84 -2.36
CA LEU A 58 6.01 -15.38 -2.48
C LEU A 58 5.03 -15.01 -3.59
N LEU A 59 5.00 -15.76 -4.69
CA LEU A 59 4.13 -15.48 -5.83
C LEU A 59 2.66 -15.79 -5.55
N ASP A 60 2.34 -16.64 -4.57
CA ASP A 60 0.95 -16.88 -4.15
C ASP A 60 0.33 -15.65 -3.49
N THR A 61 1.17 -14.80 -2.87
CA THR A 61 0.70 -13.56 -2.25
C THR A 61 0.19 -12.53 -3.25
N TYR A 62 0.51 -12.68 -4.55
CA TYR A 62 -0.07 -11.83 -5.60
C TYR A 62 -1.59 -12.00 -5.65
N ASP A 63 -2.09 -13.23 -5.59
CA ASP A 63 -3.52 -13.52 -5.59
C ASP A 63 -4.20 -12.97 -4.32
N VAL A 64 -3.58 -13.16 -3.16
CA VAL A 64 -4.09 -12.65 -1.88
C VAL A 64 -4.25 -11.13 -1.91
N GLU A 65 -3.20 -10.41 -2.33
CA GLU A 65 -3.18 -8.95 -2.29
C GLU A 65 -4.03 -8.31 -3.40
N ARG A 66 -3.88 -8.78 -4.64
CA ARG A 66 -4.55 -8.20 -5.80
C ARG A 66 -5.97 -8.71 -5.99
N GLY A 67 -6.27 -9.93 -5.53
CA GLY A 67 -7.64 -10.43 -5.43
C GLY A 67 -8.48 -9.60 -4.47
N ALA A 68 -7.96 -9.30 -3.27
CA ALA A 68 -8.62 -8.42 -2.30
C ALA A 68 -8.82 -6.99 -2.86
N ALA A 69 -7.82 -6.44 -3.53
CA ALA A 69 -7.93 -5.13 -4.19
C ALA A 69 -8.99 -5.12 -5.30
N ALA A 70 -9.10 -6.20 -6.08
CA ALA A 70 -10.13 -6.34 -7.10
C ALA A 70 -11.54 -6.45 -6.49
N ASP A 71 -11.72 -7.23 -5.43
CA ASP A 71 -13.00 -7.34 -4.71
C ASP A 71 -13.49 -5.97 -4.20
N GLU A 72 -12.60 -5.22 -3.56
CA GLU A 72 -12.91 -3.88 -3.07
C GLU A 72 -13.23 -2.91 -4.23
N ASN A 73 -12.49 -2.98 -5.33
CA ASN A 73 -12.75 -2.15 -6.50
C ASN A 73 -14.10 -2.50 -7.16
N ILE A 74 -14.43 -3.78 -7.28
CA ILE A 74 -15.72 -4.26 -7.80
C ILE A 74 -16.87 -3.77 -6.93
N LEU A 75 -16.74 -3.87 -5.60
CA LEU A 75 -17.75 -3.39 -4.65
C LEU A 75 -18.02 -1.88 -4.84
N ASN A 76 -16.96 -1.07 -4.86
CA ASN A 76 -17.08 0.37 -4.99
C ASN A 76 -17.56 0.82 -6.38
N SER A 77 -17.08 0.15 -7.44
CA SER A 77 -17.50 0.41 -8.82
C SER A 77 -18.96 0.05 -9.06
N SER A 78 -19.44 -1.04 -8.44
CA SER A 78 -20.85 -1.43 -8.50
C SER A 78 -21.75 -0.40 -7.81
N ARG A 79 -21.39 0.04 -6.59
CA ARG A 79 -22.12 1.11 -5.87
C ARG A 79 -22.20 2.41 -6.66
N SER A 80 -21.08 2.87 -7.23
CA SER A 80 -21.07 4.07 -8.08
C SER A 80 -21.94 3.91 -9.33
N THR A 81 -21.89 2.74 -9.98
CA THR A 81 -22.71 2.47 -11.17
C THR A 81 -24.20 2.49 -10.84
N ASP A 82 -24.60 1.88 -9.73
CA ASP A 82 -26.00 1.82 -9.29
C ASP A 82 -26.52 3.20 -8.84
N PHE A 83 -25.66 4.03 -8.24
CA PHE A 83 -26.00 5.40 -7.87
C PHE A 83 -26.15 6.30 -9.11
N ILE A 84 -25.22 6.24 -10.07
CA ILE A 84 -25.26 7.06 -11.30
C ILE A 84 -26.43 6.64 -12.20
N THR A 85 -26.65 5.33 -12.33
CA THR A 85 -27.62 4.74 -13.27
C THR A 85 -28.66 3.92 -12.50
N PRO A 86 -29.63 4.58 -11.81
CA PRO A 86 -30.59 3.89 -10.97
C PRO A 86 -31.45 2.92 -11.80
N LYS A 87 -31.57 1.68 -11.31
CA LYS A 87 -32.27 0.56 -12.00
C LYS A 87 -33.71 0.36 -11.54
N SER A 88 -34.18 1.14 -10.56
CA SER A 88 -35.53 1.08 -10.01
C SER A 88 -35.98 2.45 -9.50
N GLU A 89 -37.29 2.64 -9.32
CA GLU A 89 -37.86 3.85 -8.70
C GLU A 89 -37.34 4.07 -7.28
N ILE A 90 -37.14 2.98 -6.51
CA ILE A 90 -36.57 3.05 -5.16
C ILE A 90 -35.12 3.56 -5.20
N SER A 91 -34.30 3.04 -6.12
CA SER A 91 -32.92 3.49 -6.29
C SER A 91 -32.84 4.94 -6.75
N ARG A 92 -33.79 5.39 -7.57
CA ARG A 92 -33.91 6.79 -8.00
C ARG A 92 -34.27 7.70 -6.83
N ALA A 93 -35.31 7.37 -6.07
CA ALA A 93 -35.72 8.13 -4.90
C ALA A 93 -34.60 8.22 -3.85
N PHE A 94 -33.88 7.12 -3.61
CA PHE A 94 -32.69 7.12 -2.74
C PHE A 94 -31.61 8.08 -3.25
N ARG A 95 -31.25 8.00 -4.54
CA ARG A 95 -30.24 8.88 -5.14
C ARG A 95 -30.63 10.35 -5.03
N ASP A 96 -31.87 10.68 -5.38
CA ASP A 96 -32.34 12.06 -5.39
C ASP A 96 -32.36 12.63 -3.95
N ALA A 97 -32.75 11.84 -2.95
CA ALA A 97 -32.65 12.23 -1.54
C ALA A 97 -31.19 12.41 -1.08
N VAL A 98 -30.28 11.54 -1.51
CA VAL A 98 -28.84 11.69 -1.20
C VAL A 98 -28.28 12.97 -1.82
N LEU A 99 -28.65 13.30 -3.06
CA LEU A 99 -28.19 14.53 -3.74
C LEU A 99 -28.70 15.79 -3.04
N ASP A 100 -29.98 15.81 -2.66
CA ASP A 100 -30.59 16.90 -1.90
C ASP A 100 -29.90 17.09 -0.53
N LEU A 101 -29.72 16.01 0.22
CA LEU A 101 -29.06 16.04 1.53
C LEU A 101 -27.58 16.40 1.45
N ALA A 102 -26.86 15.96 0.40
CA ALA A 102 -25.43 16.20 0.26
C ALA A 102 -25.09 17.69 0.05
N GLU A 103 -26.03 18.50 -0.41
CA GLU A 103 -25.88 19.94 -0.54
C GLU A 103 -25.70 20.61 0.83
N HIS A 104 -26.34 20.09 1.87
CA HIS A 104 -26.42 20.74 3.18
C HIS A 104 -25.81 19.91 4.32
N HIS A 105 -25.52 18.63 4.10
CA HIS A 105 -25.08 17.70 5.14
C HIS A 105 -23.87 16.86 4.74
N ASN A 106 -22.77 17.03 5.49
CA ASN A 106 -21.51 16.32 5.26
C ASN A 106 -21.62 14.79 5.31
N PHE A 107 -22.60 14.23 6.04
CA PHE A 107 -22.77 12.78 6.13
C PHE A 107 -23.25 12.15 4.80
N ALA A 108 -23.93 12.93 3.94
CA ALA A 108 -24.49 12.44 2.69
C ALA A 108 -23.50 12.55 1.52
N GLN A 109 -22.48 13.42 1.62
CA GLN A 109 -21.47 13.60 0.58
C GLN A 109 -20.70 12.32 0.21
N PRO A 110 -20.29 11.45 1.17
CA PRO A 110 -19.66 10.17 0.87
C PRO A 110 -20.57 9.12 0.21
N LEU A 111 -21.88 9.39 0.12
CA LEU A 111 -22.84 8.52 -0.58
C LEU A 111 -22.95 8.87 -2.06
N VAL A 112 -22.71 10.13 -2.43
CA VAL A 112 -22.68 10.60 -3.83
C VAL A 112 -21.46 10.04 -4.55
N ASN A 113 -20.32 10.17 -3.90
CA ASN A 113 -19.05 9.64 -4.35
C ASN A 113 -18.66 8.57 -3.35
N SER A 114 -18.56 7.30 -3.80
CA SER A 114 -18.28 6.12 -2.96
C SER A 114 -16.93 6.15 -2.23
N GLY A 115 -16.33 7.33 -2.05
CA GLY A 115 -15.25 7.63 -1.11
C GLY A 115 -13.88 7.21 -1.59
N ARG A 116 -13.75 6.72 -2.83
CA ARG A 116 -12.54 6.01 -3.26
C ARG A 116 -12.01 6.36 -4.65
N LEU A 117 -12.32 7.56 -5.14
CA LEU A 117 -11.49 8.11 -6.21
C LEU A 117 -10.12 8.36 -5.57
N SER A 118 -9.06 7.77 -6.10
CA SER A 118 -7.64 7.99 -5.72
C SER A 118 -7.12 7.43 -4.37
N ILE A 119 -7.78 6.46 -3.72
CA ILE A 119 -7.23 5.76 -2.54
C ILE A 119 -6.82 4.32 -2.92
N ALA A 120 -5.60 3.92 -2.58
CA ALA A 120 -5.09 2.57 -2.82
C ALA A 120 -5.58 1.56 -1.76
N THR A 121 -5.79 0.30 -2.15
CA THR A 121 -6.18 -0.78 -1.23
C THR A 121 -5.04 -1.10 -0.27
N PRO A 122 -5.24 -0.99 1.06
CA PRO A 122 -4.29 -1.54 2.01
C PRO A 122 -4.38 -3.08 1.98
N TYR A 123 -3.24 -3.75 1.95
CA TYR A 123 -3.18 -5.22 1.97
C TYR A 123 -3.16 -5.74 3.42
N GLN A 124 -4.18 -5.42 4.21
CA GLN A 124 -4.17 -5.67 5.67
C GLN A 124 -3.94 -7.15 6.01
N ASP A 125 -4.58 -8.05 5.26
CA ASP A 125 -4.51 -9.50 5.46
C ASP A 125 -3.35 -10.17 4.70
N SER A 126 -2.40 -9.39 4.14
CA SER A 126 -1.27 -9.97 3.44
C SER A 126 -0.40 -10.80 4.40
N PRO A 127 -0.02 -12.03 4.02
CA PRO A 127 0.90 -12.84 4.81
C PRO A 127 2.31 -12.22 4.89
N LEU A 128 2.62 -11.25 4.01
CA LEU A 128 3.89 -10.51 3.98
C LEU A 128 3.98 -9.43 5.08
N ASN A 129 2.87 -9.11 5.75
CA ASN A 129 2.84 -8.14 6.82
C ASN A 129 3.36 -8.74 8.12
N THR A 130 4.31 -8.07 8.77
CA THR A 130 4.70 -8.35 10.15
C THR A 130 3.70 -7.65 11.07
N PRO A 131 2.97 -8.39 11.93
CA PRO A 131 2.00 -7.79 12.86
C PRO A 131 2.67 -6.83 13.84
N ASP A 132 1.98 -5.75 14.19
CA ASP A 132 2.43 -4.83 15.23
C ASP A 132 2.52 -5.53 16.59
N GLN A 133 3.58 -5.21 17.34
CA GLN A 133 3.74 -5.61 18.74
C GLN A 133 3.56 -4.43 19.71
N GLU A 134 3.49 -3.22 19.18
CA GLU A 134 3.37 -1.95 19.92
C GLU A 134 2.21 -1.11 19.41
N THR A 135 1.80 -0.10 20.18
CA THR A 135 0.69 0.79 19.83
C THR A 135 1.12 1.92 18.89
N PHE A 136 0.31 2.17 17.87
CA PHE A 136 0.41 3.29 16.95
C PHE A 136 -0.94 3.99 16.81
N GLU A 137 -0.92 5.32 16.76
CA GLU A 137 -2.10 6.17 16.55
C GLU A 137 -2.32 6.50 15.05
N GLY A 138 -1.34 6.18 14.19
CA GLY A 138 -1.38 6.45 12.75
C GLY A 138 -2.05 5.37 11.89
N HIS A 139 -2.56 5.79 10.74
CA HIS A 139 -3.27 4.93 9.76
C HIS A 139 -2.34 4.10 8.85
N LEU A 140 -1.02 4.34 8.87
CA LEU A 140 -0.03 3.56 8.13
C LEU A 140 0.27 2.25 8.85
N VAL A 141 -0.69 1.34 8.79
CA VAL A 141 -0.59 -0.05 9.29
C VAL A 141 0.19 -0.92 8.29
N PRO A 142 0.74 -2.08 8.70
CA PRO A 142 1.25 -3.07 7.74
C PRO A 142 0.24 -3.38 6.62
N GLY A 143 0.71 -3.40 5.37
CA GLY A 143 -0.07 -3.50 4.14
C GLY A 143 -0.53 -2.16 3.55
N ALA A 144 -0.49 -1.07 4.32
CA ALA A 144 -0.81 0.25 3.80
C ALA A 144 0.22 0.74 2.78
N PRO A 145 -0.20 1.50 1.75
CA PRO A 145 0.73 2.20 0.87
C PRO A 145 1.49 3.26 1.66
N ALA A 146 2.80 3.31 1.50
CA ALA A 146 3.62 4.37 2.07
C ALA A 146 3.07 5.73 1.63
N THR A 147 3.04 6.70 2.55
CA THR A 147 2.59 8.05 2.24
C THR A 147 3.80 8.93 2.04
N ASP A 148 3.81 9.70 0.97
CA ASP A 148 4.90 10.63 0.68
C ASP A 148 4.90 11.81 1.66
N ALA A 149 5.93 12.65 1.67
CA ALA A 149 5.98 13.94 2.37
C ALA A 149 7.08 14.84 1.80
N PRO A 150 6.91 16.19 1.82
CA PRO A 150 7.99 17.08 1.44
C PRO A 150 9.08 17.05 2.51
N VAL A 151 10.30 16.76 2.10
CA VAL A 151 11.49 16.64 2.95
C VAL A 151 12.65 17.44 2.35
N ARG A 152 13.76 17.57 3.09
CA ARG A 152 15.02 18.04 2.52
C ARG A 152 16.15 17.07 2.79
N ASP A 153 16.93 16.76 1.76
CA ASP A 153 18.24 16.12 1.91
C ASP A 153 19.32 17.10 1.49
N GLN A 154 20.38 17.27 2.29
CA GLN A 154 21.49 18.18 1.99
C GLN A 154 21.04 19.58 1.51
N HIS A 155 19.96 20.09 2.11
CA HIS A 155 19.29 21.36 1.77
C HIS A 155 18.50 21.42 0.45
N LEU A 156 18.42 20.34 -0.32
CA LEU A 156 17.58 20.22 -1.50
C LEU A 156 16.15 19.80 -1.11
N ALA A 157 15.15 20.57 -1.54
CA ALA A 157 13.75 20.23 -1.33
C ALA A 157 13.29 19.14 -2.31
N GLN A 158 12.68 18.08 -1.77
CA GLN A 158 12.21 16.95 -2.55
C GLN A 158 11.10 16.19 -1.81
N TRP A 159 10.69 15.07 -2.39
CA TRP A 159 9.66 14.19 -1.85
C TRP A 159 10.31 12.97 -1.20
N PHE A 160 9.78 12.53 -0.06
CA PHE A 160 10.27 11.37 0.69
C PHE A 160 10.37 10.11 -0.17
N MET A 161 9.44 9.89 -1.10
CA MET A 161 9.49 8.72 -1.98
C MET A 161 10.76 8.66 -2.84
N HIS A 162 11.40 9.80 -3.15
CA HIS A 162 12.64 9.83 -3.91
C HIS A 162 13.86 9.39 -3.07
N GLU A 163 13.72 9.31 -1.75
CA GLU A 163 14.74 8.81 -0.85
C GLU A 163 14.75 7.28 -0.75
N LEU A 164 13.71 6.62 -1.23
CA LEU A 164 13.61 5.16 -1.20
C LEU A 164 14.48 4.53 -2.29
N SER A 165 14.85 3.27 -2.09
CA SER A 165 15.47 2.46 -3.15
C SER A 165 14.42 1.70 -3.96
N ASP A 166 14.79 1.17 -5.12
CA ASP A 166 13.96 0.21 -5.88
C ASP A 166 13.77 -1.14 -5.15
N GLY A 167 14.57 -1.40 -4.11
CA GLY A 167 14.44 -2.57 -3.23
C GLY A 167 13.73 -2.26 -1.92
N PHE A 168 13.99 -3.09 -0.90
CA PHE A 168 13.51 -2.82 0.46
C PHE A 168 14.13 -1.54 1.02
N SER A 169 13.31 -0.71 1.65
CA SER A 169 13.74 0.53 2.28
C SER A 169 13.28 0.61 3.74
N GLY A 170 14.07 1.27 4.58
CA GLY A 170 13.74 1.58 5.96
C GLY A 170 13.55 3.08 6.14
N LEU A 171 12.58 3.48 6.97
CA LEU A 171 12.45 4.84 7.50
C LEU A 171 12.63 4.79 9.02
N TYR A 172 13.66 5.46 9.51
CA TYR A 172 13.97 5.59 10.93
C TYR A 172 13.74 7.03 11.39
N PHE A 173 13.09 7.24 12.53
CA PHE A 173 12.92 8.54 13.16
C PHE A 173 13.97 8.72 14.26
N GLY A 174 15.02 9.48 14.00
CA GLY A 174 16.14 9.64 14.92
C GLY A 174 17.39 10.15 14.21
N ASP A 175 18.52 10.09 14.90
CA ASP A 175 19.78 10.52 14.34
C ASP A 175 20.30 9.53 13.30
N ARG A 176 20.80 10.03 12.17
CA ARG A 176 21.34 9.18 11.11
C ARG A 176 22.52 8.31 11.58
N ASP A 177 23.29 8.79 12.55
CA ASP A 177 24.48 8.08 13.05
C ASP A 177 24.14 6.95 14.06
N ASP A 178 22.89 6.85 14.51
CA ASP A 178 22.43 5.81 15.45
C ASP A 178 22.28 4.43 14.78
N ILE A 179 22.18 4.40 13.46
CA ILE A 179 21.77 3.23 12.68
C ILE A 179 22.60 3.06 11.40
N PRO A 180 22.74 1.85 10.83
CA PRO A 180 23.44 1.67 9.57
C PRO A 180 22.72 2.33 8.39
N HIS A 181 23.46 2.73 7.35
CA HIS A 181 22.89 3.29 6.10
C HIS A 181 22.23 2.20 5.26
N ILE A 182 22.85 1.02 5.27
CA ILE A 182 22.39 -0.16 4.55
C ILE A 182 22.47 -1.31 5.55
N LEU A 183 21.39 -2.08 5.66
CA LEU A 183 21.40 -3.36 6.36
C LEU A 183 21.35 -4.49 5.34
N GLU A 184 22.30 -5.42 5.41
CA GLU A 184 22.27 -6.63 4.59
C GLU A 184 21.38 -7.70 5.24
N VAL A 185 20.51 -8.32 4.44
CA VAL A 185 19.65 -9.44 4.81
C VAL A 185 19.71 -10.49 3.71
N ASP A 186 20.39 -11.62 3.96
CA ASP A 186 20.49 -12.75 3.03
C ASP A 186 20.92 -12.33 1.59
N GLY A 187 21.88 -11.41 1.48
CA GLY A 187 22.38 -10.87 0.21
C GLY A 187 21.53 -9.75 -0.40
N LEU A 188 20.43 -9.34 0.24
CA LEU A 188 19.67 -8.14 -0.11
C LEU A 188 20.12 -6.93 0.70
N GLN A 189 20.17 -5.78 0.06
CA GLN A 189 20.45 -4.50 0.71
C GLN A 189 19.15 -3.79 1.05
N VAL A 190 18.99 -3.42 2.33
CA VAL A 190 17.90 -2.54 2.79
C VAL A 190 18.48 -1.15 3.00
N LYS A 191 18.11 -0.18 2.14
CA LYS A 191 18.52 1.23 2.31
C LYS A 191 17.73 1.84 3.47
N ILE A 192 18.38 2.42 4.47
CA ILE A 192 17.70 3.04 5.61
C ILE A 192 17.86 4.56 5.58
N VAL A 193 16.74 5.25 5.43
CA VAL A 193 16.62 6.70 5.47
C VAL A 193 16.31 7.11 6.91
N ALA A 194 17.10 8.03 7.48
CA ALA A 194 16.81 8.60 8.81
C ALA A 194 16.16 9.97 8.67
N ALA A 195 15.03 10.18 9.33
CA ALA A 195 14.36 11.46 9.48
C ALA A 195 14.71 12.04 10.87
N GLY A 196 15.57 13.05 10.87
CA GLY A 196 16.14 13.61 12.10
C GLY A 196 17.53 14.22 11.87
N PRO A 197 18.30 14.47 12.94
CA PRO A 197 19.64 15.03 12.83
C PRO A 197 20.53 14.20 11.90
N ARG A 198 21.36 14.87 11.08
CA ARG A 198 22.26 14.27 10.07
C ARG A 198 21.55 13.40 9.01
N GLY A 199 20.23 13.35 9.01
CA GLY A 199 19.40 12.70 8.00
C GLY A 199 18.57 13.71 7.21
N ILE A 200 17.42 13.27 6.71
CA ILE A 200 16.48 14.13 6.01
C ILE A 200 15.71 15.04 6.98
N GLU A 201 15.49 16.29 6.58
CA GLU A 201 14.73 17.27 7.36
C GLU A 201 13.23 17.21 7.02
N ASP A 202 12.38 16.92 8.01
CA ASP A 202 10.91 17.08 7.93
C ASP A 202 10.49 18.42 8.54
N ARG A 203 10.72 19.52 7.83
CA ARG A 203 10.52 20.89 8.35
C ARG A 203 9.11 21.19 8.83
N ASN A 204 8.11 20.57 8.21
CA ASN A 204 6.70 20.84 8.49
C ASN A 204 6.08 19.77 9.40
N GLY A 205 6.85 18.75 9.80
CA GLY A 205 6.35 17.63 10.60
C GLY A 205 5.34 16.73 9.87
N PHE A 206 5.31 16.77 8.52
CA PHE A 206 4.34 15.98 7.76
C PHE A 206 4.69 14.50 7.77
N LEU A 207 5.99 14.17 7.65
CA LEU A 207 6.44 12.79 7.70
C LEU A 207 6.22 12.21 9.10
N VAL A 208 6.59 12.96 10.14
CA VAL A 208 6.31 12.63 11.55
C VAL A 208 4.83 12.36 11.77
N LYS A 209 3.96 13.27 11.33
CA LYS A 209 2.50 13.11 11.51
C LYS A 209 1.93 11.91 10.73
N ARG A 210 2.38 11.70 9.49
CA ARG A 210 1.85 10.64 8.61
C ARG A 210 2.24 9.25 9.09
N TYR A 211 3.47 9.09 9.58
CA TYR A 211 4.02 7.83 10.06
C TYR A 211 3.96 7.69 11.58
N ASP A 212 3.26 8.58 12.30
CA ASP A 212 3.23 8.55 13.76
C ASP A 212 4.66 8.42 14.37
N GLY A 213 5.60 9.17 13.80
CA GLY A 213 7.02 9.02 14.02
C GLY A 213 7.47 9.64 15.33
N THR A 214 7.99 8.84 16.25
CA THR A 214 8.70 9.29 17.47
C THR A 214 10.16 8.86 17.43
N PRO A 215 11.07 9.47 18.21
CA PRO A 215 12.46 9.02 18.28
C PRO A 215 12.55 7.50 18.55
N GLY A 216 13.31 6.79 17.71
CA GLY A 216 13.42 5.32 17.73
C GLY A 216 12.50 4.60 16.75
N THR A 217 11.39 5.23 16.32
CA THR A 217 10.38 4.59 15.46
C THR A 217 10.98 4.17 14.13
N PHE A 218 10.63 2.98 13.66
CA PHE A 218 11.12 2.42 12.42
C PHE A 218 9.99 1.81 11.58
N TYR A 219 10.03 2.04 10.26
CA TYR A 219 9.15 1.45 9.26
C TYR A 219 9.98 0.69 8.22
N LEU A 220 9.59 -0.54 7.90
CA LEU A 220 10.08 -1.29 6.74
C LEU A 220 9.10 -1.13 5.57
N LEU A 221 9.62 -0.74 4.41
CA LEU A 221 8.90 -0.58 3.16
C LEU A 221 9.38 -1.62 2.14
N ARG A 222 8.42 -2.26 1.46
CA ARG A 222 8.65 -3.16 0.34
C ARG A 222 9.06 -2.42 -0.94
N PRO A 223 9.59 -3.15 -1.95
CA PRO A 223 9.84 -2.60 -3.29
C PRO A 223 8.61 -1.92 -3.93
N ASP A 224 7.40 -2.44 -3.68
CA ASP A 224 6.13 -1.85 -4.13
C ASP A 224 5.55 -0.80 -3.15
N GLN A 225 6.44 -0.21 -2.33
CA GLN A 225 6.14 0.89 -1.41
C GLN A 225 5.03 0.58 -0.40
N ARG A 226 4.89 -0.69 -0.01
CA ARG A 226 3.99 -1.11 1.06
C ARG A 226 4.71 -1.19 2.39
N VAL A 227 4.05 -0.74 3.46
CA VAL A 227 4.55 -0.93 4.83
C VAL A 227 4.51 -2.43 5.13
N ALA A 228 5.66 -3.05 5.40
CA ALA A 228 5.74 -4.46 5.77
C ALA A 228 5.86 -4.67 7.28
N MET A 229 6.41 -3.69 8.00
CA MET A 229 6.57 -3.73 9.46
C MET A 229 6.70 -2.29 9.97
N ARG A 230 6.28 -2.07 11.22
CA ARG A 230 6.65 -0.90 12.01
C ARG A 230 6.97 -1.31 13.46
N THR A 231 7.84 -0.55 14.13
CA THR A 231 8.21 -0.74 15.54
C THR A 231 8.57 0.60 16.16
N ARG A 232 8.45 0.73 17.48
CA ARG A 232 8.80 1.97 18.20
C ARG A 232 10.28 2.12 18.48
N GLU A 233 11.04 1.03 18.38
CA GLU A 233 12.48 1.03 18.56
C GLU A 233 13.15 0.21 17.47
N PHE A 234 14.19 0.79 16.83
CA PHE A 234 14.95 0.08 15.82
C PHE A 234 15.61 -1.18 16.40
N ASN A 235 15.37 -2.31 15.73
CA ASN A 235 16.02 -3.57 16.04
C ASN A 235 16.36 -4.32 14.74
N ALA A 236 17.67 -4.52 14.51
CA ALA A 236 18.17 -5.12 13.28
C ALA A 236 17.70 -6.57 13.07
N ASP A 237 17.49 -7.35 14.14
CA ASP A 237 17.04 -8.73 14.04
C ASP A 237 15.55 -8.83 13.73
N LYS A 238 14.72 -7.96 14.33
CA LYS A 238 13.32 -7.81 13.93
C LYS A 238 13.21 -7.39 12.46
N LEU A 239 14.05 -6.46 12.01
CA LEU A 239 14.10 -6.04 10.62
C LEU A 239 14.47 -7.20 9.68
N ARG A 240 15.51 -7.98 9.99
CA ARG A 240 15.87 -9.18 9.20
C ARG A 240 14.73 -10.19 9.11
N ALA A 241 14.05 -10.46 10.23
CA ALA A 241 12.90 -11.35 10.27
C ALA A 241 11.73 -10.83 9.42
N ALA A 242 11.45 -9.52 9.49
CA ALA A 242 10.41 -8.88 8.71
C ALA A 242 10.70 -8.87 7.20
N VAL A 243 11.95 -8.66 6.79
CA VAL A 243 12.36 -8.79 5.38
C VAL A 243 12.16 -10.22 4.88
N ARG A 244 12.58 -11.23 5.65
CA ARG A 244 12.34 -12.64 5.29
C ARG A 244 10.86 -12.96 5.15
N ARG A 245 10.02 -12.48 6.09
CA ARG A 245 8.56 -12.63 6.00
C ARG A 245 8.01 -11.94 4.76
N ALA A 246 8.46 -10.71 4.46
CA ALA A 246 8.06 -9.96 3.28
C ALA A 246 8.53 -10.60 1.96
N LEU A 247 9.54 -11.48 2.01
CA LEU A 247 9.97 -12.34 0.89
C LEU A 247 9.20 -13.67 0.82
N GLY A 248 8.18 -13.88 1.66
CA GLY A 248 7.37 -15.10 1.62
C GLY A 248 7.95 -16.27 2.42
N HIS A 249 9.00 -16.05 3.23
CA HIS A 249 9.50 -17.10 4.12
C HIS A 249 8.54 -17.33 5.29
N GLY A 250 7.98 -18.54 5.37
CA GLY A 250 7.04 -18.94 6.42
C GLY A 250 5.57 -18.55 6.16
N CYS A 251 5.26 -18.17 4.91
CA CYS A 251 3.89 -18.01 4.42
C CYS A 251 3.29 -19.36 3.99
#